data_AF-A0A068RNS4-F1
#
_entry.id   AF-A0A068RNS4-F1
#
_cell.length_a   1.000
_cell.length_b   1.000
_cell.length_c   1.000
_cell.angle_alpha   90.00
_cell.angle_beta   90.00
_cell.angle_gamma   90.00
#
_symmetry.space_group_name_H-M   'P 1'
#
loop_
_entity.id
_entity.type
_entity.pdbx_description
1 polymer ?
#
loop_
_entity_poly.entity_id
_entity_poly.type
_entity_poly.pdbx_seq_one_letter_code
_entity_poly.pdbx_strand_id
1 'polypeptide(L)'
;MSRRIFSQVQEKEDNDNDYGSRAALPISKTKADLVNGQPVSGEDYLLLVRQQSKKCAQTVTAPPPKEKAKLSLPPQFRFFESESNDTCLVLPEAEWQEGFVTYFKSYQEYAQSTKDQVKTNQVAPTQKAAWHTFCYSKMPSVEKLNVVASLSQPVIITVLRYYTEWLEDMSEGECLWIYTLLLYLDPVMTAEHTSILRDISRKCIKLRSDKKEHDEQVFRLNMIITIIGKVFSQADLL
;
A
#
# COMPACT_ATOMS: atom_id res chain seq x y z
N MET A 1 -18.30 -25.03 23.38
CA MET A 1 -18.40 -23.67 23.98
C MET A 1 -17.02 -23.29 24.50
N SER A 2 -16.29 -22.49 23.73
CA SER A 2 -14.89 -22.15 24.03
C SER A 2 -14.83 -21.06 25.10
N ARG A 3 -14.23 -21.37 26.25
CA ARG A 3 -14.00 -20.41 27.34
C ARG A 3 -13.01 -19.36 26.84
N ARG A 4 -13.43 -18.10 26.74
CA ARG A 4 -12.50 -16.98 26.49
C ARG A 4 -11.59 -16.80 27.71
N ILE A 5 -10.31 -17.09 27.51
CA ILE A 5 -9.19 -16.88 28.42
C ILE A 5 -8.76 -15.42 28.28
N PHE A 6 -9.41 -14.48 28.95
CA PHE A 6 -8.88 -13.12 29.11
C PHE A 6 -9.32 -12.57 30.47
N SER A 7 -8.77 -13.17 31.51
CA SER A 7 -8.65 -12.55 32.83
C SER A 7 -7.16 -12.25 33.03
N GLN A 8 -6.70 -11.13 32.48
CA GLN A 8 -5.46 -10.52 32.93
C GLN A 8 -5.86 -9.39 33.88
N VAL A 9 -5.90 -9.71 35.17
CA VAL A 9 -5.77 -8.70 36.21
C VAL A 9 -4.32 -8.22 36.10
N GLN A 10 -4.13 -7.09 35.42
CA GLN A 10 -2.83 -6.45 35.35
C GLN A 10 -2.74 -5.53 36.56
N GLU A 11 -2.12 -6.03 37.63
CA GLU A 11 -1.62 -5.17 38.70
C GLU A 11 -0.52 -4.30 38.09
N LYS A 12 -0.88 -3.07 37.71
CA LYS A 12 0.10 -2.06 37.30
C LYS A 12 0.70 -1.46 38.56
N GLU A 13 1.93 -1.83 38.87
CA GLU A 13 2.83 -0.97 39.64
C GLU A 13 2.93 0.38 38.91
N ASP A 14 2.71 1.46 39.64
CA ASP A 14 2.76 2.85 39.17
C ASP A 14 4.18 3.19 38.66
N ASN A 15 4.47 2.84 37.41
CA ASN A 15 5.70 3.19 36.73
C ASN A 15 5.43 4.46 35.89
N ASP A 16 5.77 5.62 36.45
CA ASP A 16 5.49 6.99 35.98
C ASP A 16 6.07 7.37 34.60
N ASN A 17 6.52 6.41 33.79
CA ASN A 17 7.12 6.63 32.47
C ASN A 17 6.20 6.34 31.27
N ASP A 18 4.90 6.16 31.49
CA ASP A 18 3.92 6.05 30.41
C ASP A 18 3.56 7.45 29.86
N TYR A 19 4.16 7.82 28.73
CA TYR A 19 3.98 9.13 28.06
C TYR A 19 2.50 9.49 27.79
N GLY A 20 1.59 8.51 27.74
CA GLY A 20 0.15 8.73 27.52
C GLY A 20 -0.66 9.11 28.75
N SER A 21 -0.10 9.01 29.96
CA SER A 21 -0.84 9.11 31.22
C SER A 21 -0.36 10.24 32.14
N ARG A 22 0.52 11.12 31.65
CA ARG A 22 1.07 12.22 32.45
C ARG A 22 -0.02 13.20 32.89
N ALA A 23 -0.08 13.43 34.20
CA ALA A 23 -0.94 14.44 34.78
C ALA A 23 -0.57 15.83 34.26
N ALA A 24 -1.45 16.44 33.46
CA ALA A 24 -1.25 17.80 32.95
C ALA A 24 -1.31 18.88 34.06
N LEU A 25 -2.01 18.58 35.15
CA LEU A 25 -2.16 19.48 36.30
C LEU A 25 -1.49 18.85 37.53
N PRO A 26 -0.52 19.52 38.17
CA PRO A 26 0.08 19.04 39.40
C PRO A 26 -0.94 19.13 40.53
N ILE A 27 -0.89 18.17 41.45
CA ILE A 27 -1.63 18.19 42.70
C ILE A 27 -0.60 17.96 43.80
N SER A 28 -0.41 18.95 44.65
CA SER A 28 0.51 18.93 45.78
C SER A 28 -0.19 18.52 47.08
N LYS A 29 -1.51 18.80 47.19
CA LYS A 29 -2.32 18.38 48.33
C LYS A 29 -2.50 16.86 48.40
N THR A 30 -2.57 16.33 49.62
CA THR A 30 -2.87 14.91 49.90
C THR A 30 -4.30 14.69 50.40
N LYS A 31 -4.97 15.74 50.89
CA LYS A 31 -6.37 15.73 51.33
C LYS A 31 -7.11 16.93 50.74
N ALA A 32 -8.36 16.72 50.33
CA ALA A 32 -9.22 17.78 49.80
C ALA A 32 -9.95 18.52 50.92
N ASP A 33 -9.91 19.84 50.87
CA ASP A 33 -10.70 20.71 51.75
C ASP A 33 -12.12 20.87 51.17
N LEU A 34 -13.12 20.51 51.97
CA LEU A 34 -14.52 20.46 51.57
C LEU A 34 -15.36 21.35 52.48
N VAL A 35 -16.12 22.28 51.90
CA VAL A 35 -17.11 23.09 52.61
C VAL A 35 -18.49 22.67 52.10
N ASN A 36 -19.36 22.21 53.00
CA ASN A 36 -20.69 21.68 52.63
C ASN A 36 -20.64 20.54 51.59
N GLY A 37 -19.57 19.74 51.61
CA GLY A 37 -19.36 18.64 50.65
C GLY A 37 -18.89 19.08 49.27
N GLN A 38 -18.61 20.37 49.06
CA GLN A 38 -18.08 20.92 47.82
C GLN A 38 -16.59 21.28 47.98
N PRO A 39 -15.74 20.96 47.00
CA PRO A 39 -14.33 21.31 47.06
C PRO A 39 -14.16 22.82 46.96
N VAL A 40 -13.30 23.37 47.83
CA VAL A 40 -13.10 24.82 47.95
C VAL A 40 -12.17 25.35 46.85
N SER A 41 -11.23 24.53 46.38
CA SER A 41 -10.27 24.86 45.32
C SER A 41 -10.35 23.89 44.15
N GLY A 42 -9.86 24.33 42.98
CA GLY A 42 -9.70 23.47 41.80
C GLY A 42 -8.74 22.30 42.06
N GLU A 43 -7.73 22.48 42.90
CA GLU A 43 -6.82 21.40 43.31
C GLU A 43 -7.56 20.33 44.15
N ASP A 44 -8.40 20.75 45.10
CA ASP A 44 -9.22 19.86 45.94
C ASP A 44 -10.21 19.06 45.10
N TYR A 45 -10.79 19.71 44.08
CA TYR A 45 -11.67 19.06 43.11
C TYR A 45 -10.94 17.99 42.31
N LEU A 46 -9.77 18.31 41.73
CA LEU A 46 -9.00 17.36 40.94
C LEU A 46 -8.53 16.16 41.76
N LEU A 47 -8.15 16.38 43.02
CA LEU A 47 -7.77 15.32 43.95
C LEU A 47 -8.94 14.36 44.17
N LEU A 48 -10.13 14.90 44.42
CA LEU A 48 -11.34 14.14 44.63
C LEU A 48 -11.75 13.35 43.38
N VAL A 49 -11.65 13.94 42.19
CA VAL A 49 -11.89 13.27 40.91
C VAL A 49 -10.90 12.13 40.67
N ARG A 50 -9.60 12.32 40.96
CA ARG A 50 -8.60 11.23 40.84
C ARG A 50 -8.87 10.09 41.82
N GLN A 51 -9.30 10.40 43.04
CA GLN A 51 -9.67 9.38 44.00
C GLN A 51 -10.94 8.63 43.60
N GLN A 52 -11.91 9.31 42.99
CA GLN A 52 -13.12 8.69 42.45
C GLN A 52 -12.82 7.83 41.23
N SER A 53 -11.99 8.31 40.30
CA SER A 53 -11.64 7.55 39.10
C SER A 53 -10.90 6.26 39.43
N LYS A 54 -10.05 6.26 40.47
CA LYS A 54 -9.39 5.04 40.98
C LYS A 54 -10.38 3.97 41.48
N LYS A 55 -11.59 4.36 41.86
CA LYS A 55 -12.66 3.44 42.28
C LYS A 55 -13.46 2.89 41.10
N CYS A 56 -13.37 3.53 39.94
CA CYS A 56 -14.03 3.09 38.71
C CYS A 56 -13.13 2.11 37.94
N ALA A 57 -13.73 1.19 37.20
CA ALA A 57 -12.98 0.33 36.30
C ALA A 57 -12.43 1.14 35.12
N GLN A 58 -11.17 0.88 34.73
CA GLN A 58 -10.49 1.61 33.66
C GLN A 58 -11.17 1.47 32.29
N THR A 59 -11.70 0.28 32.01
CA THR A 59 -12.42 -0.02 30.77
C THR A 59 -13.64 -0.85 31.10
N VAL A 60 -14.81 -0.43 30.61
CA VAL A 60 -16.08 -1.15 30.76
C VAL A 60 -16.68 -1.35 29.38
N THR A 61 -17.00 -2.60 29.05
CA THR A 61 -17.68 -2.93 27.78
C THR A 61 -19.16 -3.11 28.04
N ALA A 62 -19.99 -2.29 27.39
CA ALA A 62 -21.44 -2.44 27.47
C ALA A 62 -21.89 -3.73 26.73
N PRO A 63 -22.94 -4.41 27.21
CA PRO A 63 -23.51 -5.54 26.48
C PRO A 63 -24.05 -5.08 25.11
N PRO A 64 -23.97 -5.94 24.08
CA PRO A 64 -24.42 -5.59 22.74
C PRO A 64 -25.95 -5.32 22.76
N PRO A 65 -26.43 -4.32 21.99
CA PRO A 65 -27.85 -4.02 21.90
C PRO A 65 -28.62 -5.22 21.31
N LYS A 66 -29.89 -5.37 21.72
CA LYS A 66 -30.77 -6.47 21.29
C LYS A 66 -31.00 -6.47 19.77
N GLU A 67 -31.02 -5.29 19.17
CA GLU A 67 -31.15 -5.10 17.72
C GLU A 67 -29.91 -4.38 17.20
N LYS A 68 -29.30 -4.94 16.15
CA LYS A 68 -28.17 -4.33 15.45
C LYS A 68 -28.66 -3.91 14.07
N ALA A 69 -28.77 -2.61 13.83
CA ALA A 69 -29.05 -2.09 12.49
C ALA A 69 -27.89 -2.46 11.55
N LYS A 70 -28.18 -3.17 10.47
CA LYS A 70 -27.21 -3.39 9.40
C LYS A 70 -27.07 -2.08 8.63
N LEU A 71 -26.08 -1.28 8.99
CA LEU A 71 -25.73 -0.08 8.24
C LEU A 71 -25.08 -0.52 6.93
N SER A 72 -25.68 -0.13 5.80
CA SER A 72 -25.00 -0.22 4.51
C SER A 72 -23.97 0.91 4.48
N LEU A 73 -22.70 0.54 4.60
CA LEU A 73 -21.62 1.51 4.47
C LEU A 73 -21.66 2.14 3.07
N PRO A 74 -21.41 3.45 2.95
CA PRO A 74 -21.19 4.09 1.66
C PRO A 74 -20.08 3.37 0.87
N PRO A 75 -20.12 3.38 -0.48
CA PRO A 75 -19.18 2.61 -1.31
C PRO A 75 -17.69 2.82 -0.98
N GLN A 76 -17.30 4.03 -0.60
CA GLN A 76 -15.92 4.37 -0.21
C GLN A 76 -15.42 3.71 1.08
N PHE A 77 -16.34 3.17 1.91
CA PHE A 77 -16.03 2.42 3.13
C PHE A 77 -16.27 0.93 2.97
N ARG A 78 -16.66 0.47 1.78
CA ARG A 78 -16.71 -0.96 1.47
C ARG A 78 -15.31 -1.39 1.05
N PHE A 79 -14.87 -2.54 1.56
CA PHE A 79 -13.73 -3.22 0.97
C PHE A 79 -14.08 -3.54 -0.49
N PHE A 80 -13.13 -3.31 -1.40
CA PHE A 80 -13.33 -3.66 -2.80
C PHE A 80 -13.62 -5.15 -2.88
N GLU A 81 -14.82 -5.52 -3.33
CA GLU A 81 -15.12 -6.88 -3.74
C GLU A 81 -14.27 -7.12 -4.99
N SER A 82 -13.23 -7.95 -4.86
CA SER A 82 -12.60 -8.54 -6.03
C SER A 82 -13.67 -9.33 -6.76
N GLU A 83 -14.05 -8.89 -7.97
CA GLU A 83 -14.91 -9.69 -8.83
C GLU A 83 -14.24 -11.05 -8.99
N SER A 84 -14.85 -12.08 -8.40
CA SER A 84 -14.38 -13.45 -8.44
C SER A 84 -14.63 -14.00 -9.85
N ASN A 85 -13.81 -13.56 -10.80
CA ASN A 85 -13.74 -14.20 -12.10
C ASN A 85 -12.99 -15.52 -11.92
N ASP A 86 -13.46 -16.56 -12.59
CA ASP A 86 -12.93 -17.93 -12.54
C ASP A 86 -11.59 -18.00 -13.31
N THR A 87 -10.62 -17.18 -12.89
CA THR A 87 -9.34 -16.92 -13.58
C THR A 87 -8.28 -18.00 -13.32
N CYS A 88 -8.64 -19.10 -12.66
CA CYS A 88 -7.70 -20.14 -12.23
C CYS A 88 -6.87 -20.71 -13.39
N LEU A 89 -7.46 -20.84 -14.58
CA LEU A 89 -6.78 -21.39 -15.77
C LEU A 89 -5.77 -20.41 -16.42
N VAL A 90 -5.84 -19.12 -16.09
CA VAL A 90 -5.04 -18.06 -16.74
C VAL A 90 -3.91 -17.57 -15.83
N LEU A 91 -3.89 -18.02 -14.57
CA LEU A 91 -2.90 -17.64 -13.57
C LEU A 91 -1.60 -18.42 -13.76
N PRO A 92 -0.43 -17.77 -13.61
CA PRO A 92 0.84 -18.46 -13.71
C PRO A 92 1.10 -19.28 -12.45
N GLU A 93 1.72 -20.45 -12.62
CA GLU A 93 2.13 -21.33 -11.52
C GLU A 93 3.08 -20.63 -10.54
N ALA A 94 2.99 -20.97 -9.25
CA ALA A 94 3.77 -20.33 -8.19
C ALA A 94 5.28 -20.50 -8.41
N GLU A 95 5.72 -21.69 -8.84
CA GLU A 95 7.13 -21.96 -9.13
C GLU A 95 7.67 -21.09 -10.27
N TRP A 96 6.85 -20.87 -11.31
CA TRP A 96 7.20 -19.97 -12.40
C TRP A 96 7.36 -18.54 -11.90
N GLN A 97 6.45 -18.05 -11.04
CA GLN A 97 6.53 -16.70 -10.50
C GLN A 97 7.81 -16.50 -9.68
N GLU A 98 8.16 -17.47 -8.82
CA GLU A 98 9.37 -17.42 -8.01
C GLU A 98 10.63 -17.41 -8.88
N GLY A 99 10.72 -18.33 -9.86
CA GLY A 99 11.81 -18.37 -10.82
C GLY A 99 11.95 -17.04 -11.57
N PHE A 100 10.87 -16.55 -12.16
CA PHE A 100 10.86 -15.28 -12.89
C PHE A 100 11.30 -14.09 -12.02
N VAL A 101 10.83 -13.99 -10.78
CA VAL A 101 11.21 -12.90 -9.86
C VAL A 101 12.70 -12.94 -9.52
N THR A 102 13.28 -14.13 -9.34
CA THR A 102 14.72 -14.23 -9.09
C THR A 102 15.56 -13.72 -10.27
N TYR A 103 15.20 -14.10 -11.50
CA TYR A 103 15.87 -13.59 -12.71
C TYR A 103 15.64 -12.10 -12.92
N PHE A 104 14.43 -11.61 -12.63
CA PHE A 104 14.12 -10.19 -12.73
C PHE A 104 14.97 -9.36 -11.76
N LYS A 105 15.10 -9.79 -10.51
CA LYS A 105 15.90 -9.08 -9.49
C LYS A 105 17.38 -9.03 -9.85
N SER A 106 17.96 -10.14 -10.29
CA SER A 106 19.37 -10.15 -10.72
C SER A 106 19.60 -9.25 -11.93
N TYR A 107 18.67 -9.23 -12.88
CA TYR A 107 18.73 -8.33 -14.03
C TYR A 107 18.52 -6.86 -13.64
N GLN A 108 17.64 -6.58 -12.67
CA GLN A 108 17.42 -5.25 -12.11
C GLN A 108 18.68 -4.71 -11.43
N GLU A 109 19.35 -5.52 -10.59
CA GLU A 109 20.62 -5.15 -9.95
C GLU A 109 21.71 -4.85 -10.99
N TYR A 110 21.81 -5.68 -12.03
CA TYR A 110 22.73 -5.45 -13.15
C TYR A 110 22.41 -4.14 -13.90
N ALA A 111 21.14 -3.92 -14.24
CA ALA A 111 20.71 -2.72 -14.96
C ALA A 111 20.92 -1.43 -14.14
N GLN A 112 20.68 -1.48 -12.83
CA GLN A 112 20.90 -0.35 -11.93
C GLN A 112 22.39 -0.05 -11.73
N SER A 113 23.24 -1.07 -11.61
CA SER A 113 24.70 -0.88 -11.47
C SER A 113 25.38 -0.36 -12.75
N THR A 114 24.82 -0.66 -13.92
CA THR A 114 25.34 -0.20 -15.22
C THR A 114 24.66 1.06 -15.74
N LYS A 115 23.72 1.64 -14.99
CA LYS A 115 22.91 2.82 -15.38
C LYS A 115 23.76 3.98 -15.88
N ASP A 116 24.89 4.27 -15.23
CA ASP A 116 25.80 5.37 -15.60
C ASP A 116 26.63 5.10 -16.86
N GLN A 117 26.77 3.83 -17.26
CA GLN A 117 27.53 3.42 -18.44
C GLN A 117 26.69 3.50 -19.73
N VAL A 118 25.35 3.55 -19.59
CA VAL A 118 24.42 3.62 -20.71
C VAL A 118 24.46 5.03 -21.33
N LYS A 119 25.17 5.16 -22.46
CA LYS A 119 25.15 6.37 -23.26
C LYS A 119 23.93 6.36 -24.18
N THR A 120 23.06 7.36 -24.05
CA THR A 120 21.96 7.58 -24.98
C THR A 120 22.12 8.93 -25.68
N ASN A 121 21.94 8.93 -27.00
CA ASN A 121 21.87 10.15 -27.81
C ASN A 121 20.41 10.65 -27.95
N GLN A 122 19.45 9.93 -27.37
CA GLN A 122 18.03 10.26 -27.46
C GLN A 122 17.60 11.09 -26.25
N VAL A 123 16.85 12.16 -26.52
CA VAL A 123 16.35 13.08 -25.48
C VAL A 123 15.00 12.56 -24.96
N ALA A 124 14.87 12.46 -23.64
CA ALA A 124 13.63 12.10 -23.00
C ALA A 124 12.53 13.15 -23.27
N PRO A 125 11.32 12.74 -23.70
CA PRO A 125 10.20 13.66 -23.85
C PRO A 125 9.81 14.32 -22.52
N THR A 126 9.27 15.54 -22.58
CA THR A 126 8.80 16.25 -21.37
C THR A 126 7.28 16.24 -21.25
N GLN A 127 6.57 16.29 -22.37
CA GLN A 127 5.11 16.40 -22.41
C GLN A 127 4.45 15.04 -22.60
N LYS A 128 3.24 14.86 -22.02
CA LYS A 128 2.44 13.64 -22.13
C LYS A 128 2.21 13.20 -23.59
N ALA A 129 1.82 14.13 -24.47
CA ALA A 129 1.59 13.84 -25.88
C ALA A 129 2.88 13.37 -26.60
N ALA A 130 4.01 13.97 -26.27
CA ALA A 130 5.31 13.58 -26.82
C ALA A 130 5.74 12.18 -26.33
N TRP A 131 5.46 11.84 -25.07
CA TRP A 131 5.65 10.48 -24.55
C TRP A 131 4.79 9.46 -25.29
N HIS A 132 3.52 9.77 -25.55
CA HIS A 132 2.64 8.89 -26.32
C HIS A 132 3.22 8.59 -27.71
N THR A 133 3.60 9.63 -28.46
CA THR A 133 4.23 9.44 -29.77
C THR A 133 5.57 8.71 -29.65
N PHE A 134 6.37 8.98 -28.62
CA PHE A 134 7.66 8.32 -28.43
C PHE A 134 7.51 6.81 -28.22
N CYS A 135 6.56 6.39 -27.38
CA CYS A 135 6.31 4.99 -27.06
C CYS A 135 5.59 4.23 -28.19
N TYR A 136 4.62 4.85 -28.87
CA TYR A 136 3.75 4.19 -29.86
C TYR A 136 4.15 4.41 -31.33
N SER A 137 5.06 5.34 -31.65
CA SER A 137 5.40 5.66 -33.05
C SER A 137 5.98 4.49 -33.85
N LYS A 138 6.80 3.65 -33.22
CA LYS A 138 7.47 2.47 -33.79
C LYS A 138 7.83 1.52 -32.64
N MET A 139 7.97 0.22 -32.93
CA MET A 139 8.42 -0.76 -31.94
C MET A 139 9.65 -0.27 -31.15
N PRO A 140 9.71 -0.56 -29.83
CA PRO A 140 10.81 -0.12 -28.99
C PRO A 140 12.12 -0.77 -29.44
N SER A 141 13.01 0.03 -30.03
CA SER A 141 14.40 -0.36 -30.27
C SER A 141 15.20 -0.25 -28.97
N VAL A 142 16.27 -1.05 -28.85
CA VAL A 142 17.18 -1.02 -27.67
C VAL A 142 17.65 0.40 -27.35
N GLU A 143 17.99 1.19 -28.37
CA GLU A 143 18.42 2.59 -28.21
C GLU A 143 17.36 3.50 -27.57
N LYS A 144 16.07 3.25 -27.83
CA LYS A 144 14.96 4.01 -27.25
C LYS A 144 14.75 3.62 -25.79
N LEU A 145 14.84 2.33 -25.49
CA LEU A 145 14.70 1.81 -24.12
C LEU A 145 15.85 2.28 -23.21
N ASN A 146 17.05 2.46 -23.76
CA ASN A 146 18.19 3.03 -23.05
C ASN A 146 17.95 4.45 -22.53
N VAL A 147 16.97 5.20 -23.08
CA VAL A 147 16.56 6.50 -22.52
C VAL A 147 16.07 6.35 -21.09
N VAL A 148 15.40 5.25 -20.76
CA VAL A 148 14.85 4.98 -19.42
C VAL A 148 15.95 4.92 -18.36
N ALA A 149 17.13 4.42 -18.72
CA ALA A 149 18.30 4.40 -17.84
C ALA A 149 18.75 5.81 -17.42
N SER A 150 18.47 6.85 -18.20
CA SER A 150 18.81 8.24 -17.83
C SER A 150 17.72 8.94 -17.02
N LEU A 151 16.55 8.33 -16.85
CA LEU A 151 15.40 8.97 -16.21
C LEU A 151 15.52 9.01 -14.68
N SER A 152 14.95 10.07 -14.12
CA SER A 152 14.71 10.17 -12.68
C SER A 152 13.45 9.40 -12.29
N GLN A 153 13.40 8.95 -11.03
CA GLN A 153 12.29 8.16 -10.50
C GLN A 153 10.92 8.84 -10.69
N PRO A 154 10.74 10.17 -10.45
CA PRO A 154 9.44 10.82 -10.66
C PRO A 154 8.97 10.80 -12.12
N VAL A 155 9.90 10.83 -13.07
CA VAL A 155 9.56 10.76 -14.50
C VAL A 155 9.13 9.34 -14.86
N ILE A 156 9.83 8.31 -14.39
CA ILE A 156 9.45 6.89 -14.59
C ILE A 156 8.03 6.66 -14.06
N ILE A 157 7.72 7.14 -12.85
CA ILE A 157 6.38 7.04 -12.26
C ILE A 157 5.34 7.82 -13.06
N THR A 158 5.69 9.00 -13.56
CA THR A 158 4.79 9.81 -14.39
C THR A 158 4.44 9.10 -15.69
N VAL A 159 5.42 8.44 -16.34
CA VAL A 159 5.19 7.66 -17.55
C VAL A 159 4.35 6.41 -17.25
N LEU A 160 4.65 5.69 -16.16
CA LEU A 160 3.84 4.57 -15.68
C LEU A 160 2.38 4.99 -15.42
N ARG A 161 2.16 6.16 -14.83
CA ARG A 161 0.82 6.73 -14.68
C ARG A 161 0.15 6.96 -16.03
N TYR A 162 0.85 7.44 -17.05
CA TYR A 162 0.25 7.60 -18.38
C TYR A 162 -0.22 6.26 -18.97
N TYR A 163 0.48 5.16 -18.73
CA TYR A 163 0.03 3.83 -19.13
C TYR A 163 -1.28 3.38 -18.44
N THR A 164 -1.60 3.89 -17.25
CA THR A 164 -2.93 3.64 -16.65
C THR A 164 -4.07 4.21 -17.51
N GLU A 165 -3.81 5.25 -18.29
CA GLU A 165 -4.78 5.82 -19.21
C GLU A 165 -4.68 5.19 -20.60
N TRP A 166 -3.47 5.01 -21.13
CA TRP A 166 -3.23 4.58 -22.51
C TRP A 166 -3.44 3.09 -22.80
N LEU A 167 -3.23 2.22 -21.80
CA LEU A 167 -3.20 0.78 -22.03
C LEU A 167 -4.61 0.24 -22.36
N GLU A 168 -4.92 -0.02 -23.64
CA GLU A 168 -6.18 -0.65 -24.05
C GLU A 168 -6.04 -2.17 -24.19
N ASP A 169 -4.85 -2.64 -24.55
CA ASP A 169 -4.50 -4.06 -24.66
C ASP A 169 -3.03 -4.25 -24.26
N MET A 170 -2.50 -5.47 -24.27
CA MET A 170 -1.08 -5.72 -23.94
C MET A 170 -0.28 -6.16 -25.17
N SER A 171 0.11 -5.19 -26.01
CA SER A 171 1.03 -5.42 -27.11
C SER A 171 2.46 -5.74 -26.63
N GLU A 172 3.29 -6.26 -27.53
CA GLU A 172 4.71 -6.50 -27.25
C GLU A 172 5.44 -5.21 -26.88
N GLY A 173 5.17 -4.12 -27.62
CA GLY A 173 5.80 -2.82 -27.37
C GLY A 173 5.44 -2.24 -26.00
N GLU A 174 4.16 -2.32 -25.60
CA GLU A 174 3.69 -1.85 -24.29
C GLU A 174 4.32 -2.64 -23.15
N CYS A 175 4.37 -3.97 -23.29
CA CYS A 175 4.99 -4.84 -22.31
C CYS A 175 6.47 -4.50 -22.12
N LEU A 176 7.22 -4.31 -23.22
CA LEU A 176 8.64 -3.93 -23.16
C LEU A 176 8.83 -2.58 -22.47
N TRP A 177 8.04 -1.56 -22.80
CA TRP A 177 8.13 -0.26 -22.14
C TRP A 177 7.84 -0.34 -20.64
N ILE A 178 6.73 -0.98 -20.26
CA ILE A 178 6.35 -1.11 -18.85
C ILE A 178 7.41 -1.93 -18.10
N TYR A 179 7.89 -3.03 -18.69
CA TYR A 179 8.96 -3.85 -18.13
C TYR A 179 10.24 -3.04 -17.91
N THR A 180 10.71 -2.28 -18.91
CA THR A 180 11.90 -1.45 -18.78
C THR A 180 11.71 -0.33 -17.75
N LEU A 181 10.53 0.29 -17.69
CA LEU A 181 10.21 1.29 -16.66
C LEU A 181 10.28 0.69 -15.26
N LEU A 182 9.72 -0.51 -15.06
CA LEU A 182 9.79 -1.23 -13.79
C LEU A 182 11.21 -1.68 -13.45
N LEU A 183 12.02 -2.03 -14.44
CA LEU A 183 13.42 -2.43 -14.26
C LEU A 183 14.25 -1.29 -13.64
N TYR A 184 14.13 -0.08 -14.19
CA TYR A 184 14.85 1.10 -13.68
C TYR A 184 14.14 1.80 -12.52
N LEU A 185 13.00 1.29 -12.07
CA LEU A 185 12.29 1.81 -10.92
C LEU A 185 12.96 1.33 -9.62
N ASP A 186 13.23 2.28 -8.72
CA ASP A 186 13.79 1.99 -7.41
C ASP A 186 12.73 1.26 -6.54
N PRO A 187 13.09 0.15 -5.85
CA PRO A 187 12.19 -0.56 -4.95
C PRO A 187 11.72 0.28 -3.75
N VAL A 188 12.42 1.34 -3.35
CA VAL A 188 11.98 2.24 -2.28
C VAL A 188 10.90 3.19 -2.82
N MET A 189 9.67 2.99 -2.37
CA MET A 189 8.48 3.65 -2.91
C MET A 189 7.69 4.41 -1.84
N THR A 190 7.11 5.54 -2.23
CA THR A 190 6.10 6.25 -1.43
C THR A 190 4.72 5.63 -1.67
N ALA A 191 3.78 5.89 -0.75
CA ALA A 191 2.40 5.39 -0.89
C ALA A 191 1.72 5.84 -2.20
N GLU A 192 2.01 7.04 -2.69
CA GLU A 192 1.48 7.54 -3.97
C GLU A 192 2.03 6.73 -5.15
N HIS A 193 3.33 6.47 -5.18
CA HIS A 193 3.94 5.69 -6.25
C HIS A 193 3.42 4.25 -6.25
N THR A 194 3.25 3.65 -5.08
CA THR A 194 2.63 2.34 -4.94
C THR A 194 1.20 2.34 -5.46
N SER A 195 0.39 3.37 -5.18
CA SER A 195 -0.98 3.47 -5.72
C SER A 195 -0.99 3.40 -7.24
N ILE A 196 -0.08 4.12 -7.91
CA ILE A 196 0.03 4.12 -9.38
C ILE A 196 0.38 2.73 -9.91
N LEU A 197 1.34 2.02 -9.29
CA LEU A 197 1.65 0.64 -9.67
C LEU A 197 0.45 -0.30 -9.49
N ARG A 198 -0.30 -0.13 -8.39
CA ARG A 198 -1.51 -0.91 -8.15
C ARG A 198 -2.60 -0.62 -9.19
N ASP A 199 -2.73 0.62 -9.66
CA ASP A 199 -3.68 0.98 -10.73
C ASP A 199 -3.31 0.31 -12.06
N ILE A 200 -2.03 0.26 -12.41
CA ILE A 200 -1.53 -0.47 -13.60
C ILE A 200 -1.84 -1.95 -13.47
N SER A 201 -1.49 -2.57 -12.34
CA SER A 201 -1.73 -3.99 -12.11
C SER A 201 -3.23 -4.32 -12.16
N ARG A 202 -4.09 -3.50 -11.54
CA ARG A 202 -5.55 -3.63 -11.68
C ARG A 202 -6.01 -3.55 -13.12
N LYS A 203 -5.45 -2.63 -13.92
CA LYS A 203 -5.77 -2.54 -15.35
C LYS A 203 -5.32 -3.81 -16.09
N CYS A 204 -4.14 -4.33 -15.81
CA CYS A 204 -3.66 -5.60 -16.36
C CYS A 204 -4.56 -6.78 -15.96
N ILE A 205 -5.02 -6.84 -14.71
CA ILE A 205 -5.93 -7.90 -14.23
C ILE A 205 -7.27 -7.84 -14.97
N LYS A 206 -7.82 -6.65 -15.19
CA LYS A 206 -9.05 -6.45 -15.98
C LYS A 206 -8.86 -6.88 -17.44
N LEU A 207 -7.75 -6.49 -18.06
CA LEU A 207 -7.45 -6.94 -19.42
C LEU A 207 -7.27 -8.46 -19.48
N ARG A 208 -6.67 -9.08 -18.46
CA ARG A 208 -6.46 -10.52 -18.38
C ARG A 208 -7.78 -11.28 -18.25
N SER A 209 -8.78 -10.77 -17.54
CA SER A 209 -10.07 -11.44 -17.39
C SER A 209 -10.87 -11.54 -18.70
N ASP A 210 -10.61 -10.66 -19.66
CA ASP A 210 -11.30 -10.64 -20.95
C ASP A 210 -10.65 -11.56 -22.01
N LYS A 211 -9.51 -12.20 -21.68
CA LYS A 211 -8.68 -12.97 -22.63
C LYS A 211 -8.78 -14.47 -22.40
N LYS A 212 -8.48 -15.24 -23.44
CA LYS A 212 -8.42 -16.71 -23.41
C LYS A 212 -7.04 -17.19 -22.95
N GLU A 213 -6.98 -18.39 -22.38
CA GLU A 213 -5.78 -19.01 -21.80
C GLU A 213 -4.55 -19.02 -22.73
N HIS A 214 -4.72 -19.24 -24.03
CA HIS A 214 -3.62 -19.35 -24.99
C HIS A 214 -3.29 -18.04 -25.75
N ASP A 215 -3.76 -16.89 -25.28
CA ASP A 215 -3.35 -15.61 -25.84
C ASP A 215 -1.95 -15.22 -25.33
N GLU A 216 -1.02 -14.89 -26.22
CA GLU A 216 0.31 -14.40 -25.83
C GLU A 216 0.24 -13.15 -24.95
N GLN A 217 -0.85 -12.37 -25.06
CA GLN A 217 -1.11 -11.23 -24.20
C GLN A 217 -1.22 -11.62 -22.71
N VAL A 218 -1.78 -12.80 -22.41
CA VAL A 218 -1.90 -13.29 -21.03
C VAL A 218 -0.54 -13.43 -20.39
N PHE A 219 0.43 -13.98 -21.12
CA PHE A 219 1.80 -14.12 -20.61
C PHE A 219 2.41 -12.76 -20.28
N ARG A 220 2.27 -11.77 -21.18
CA ARG A 220 2.76 -10.40 -20.97
C ARG A 220 2.10 -9.73 -19.77
N LEU A 221 0.79 -9.89 -19.61
CA LEU A 221 0.04 -9.37 -18.45
C LEU A 221 0.51 -10.02 -17.14
N ASN A 222 0.68 -11.35 -17.15
CA ASN A 222 1.15 -12.11 -16.00
C ASN A 222 2.56 -11.71 -15.57
N MET A 223 3.48 -11.44 -16.51
CA MET A 223 4.81 -10.91 -16.18
C MET A 223 4.72 -9.59 -15.39
N ILE A 224 3.97 -8.62 -15.89
CA ILE A 224 3.85 -7.29 -15.25
C ILE A 224 3.18 -7.40 -13.88
N ILE A 225 2.10 -8.16 -13.77
CA ILE A 225 1.40 -8.40 -12.50
C ILE A 225 2.33 -9.07 -11.49
N THR A 226 3.13 -10.06 -11.93
CA THR A 226 4.08 -10.76 -11.07
C THR A 226 5.19 -9.84 -10.57
N ILE A 227 5.74 -8.98 -11.44
CA ILE A 227 6.74 -7.97 -11.02
C ILE A 227 6.14 -7.07 -9.94
N ILE A 228 4.96 -6.48 -10.19
CA ILE A 228 4.34 -5.55 -9.24
C ILE A 228 3.98 -6.25 -7.92
N GLY A 229 3.44 -7.47 -7.98
CA GLY A 229 3.01 -8.22 -6.81
C GLY A 229 4.16 -8.74 -5.95
N LYS A 230 5.21 -9.29 -6.56
CA LYS A 230 6.31 -9.95 -5.84
C LYS A 230 7.53 -9.05 -5.61
N VAL A 231 7.90 -8.20 -6.57
CA VAL A 231 9.08 -7.34 -6.47
C VAL A 231 8.78 -6.09 -5.64
N PHE A 232 7.64 -5.44 -5.90
CA PHE A 232 7.19 -4.23 -5.18
C PHE A 232 6.24 -4.54 -4.01
N SER A 233 6.23 -5.81 -3.56
CA SER A 233 5.51 -6.30 -2.38
C SER A 233 4.00 -6.03 -2.35
N GLN A 234 3.34 -5.96 -3.52
CA GLN A 234 1.88 -5.84 -3.64
C GLN A 234 1.20 -7.20 -3.78
N ALA A 235 1.44 -8.10 -2.82
CA ALA A 235 1.03 -9.51 -2.90
C ALA A 235 -0.49 -9.73 -2.93
N ASP A 236 -1.28 -8.74 -2.51
CA ASP A 236 -2.75 -8.76 -2.55
C ASP A 236 -3.34 -8.65 -3.96
N LEU A 237 -2.50 -8.42 -4.98
CA LEU A 237 -2.90 -8.31 -6.39
C LEU A 237 -2.67 -9.59 -7.21
N LEU A 238 -2.07 -10.63 -6.62
CA LEU A 238 -1.74 -11.88 -7.31
C LEU A 238 -2.93 -12.84 -7.35
#